data_AF-A0A6P0VRS2-F1
#
_entry.id   AF-A0A6P0VRS2-F1
#
_cell.length_a   1.000
_cell.length_b   1.000
_cell.length_c   1.000
_cell.angle_alpha   90.00
_cell.angle_beta   90.00
_cell.angle_gamma   90.00
#
_symmetry.space_group_name_H-M   'P 1'
#
loop_
_entity.id
_entity.type
_entity.pdbx_description
1 polymer ?
#
loop_
_entity_poly.entity_id
_entity_poly.type
_entity_poly.pdbx_seq_one_letter_code
_entity_poly.pdbx_strand_id
1 'polypeptide(L)'
;MRKAQVLSGMVMGGVVTLLASQPVLAEATQVKAVRLSPNGSGLEVVLETETGDVRPQIFPVSRGNDWVADIVNAKLNLSNGDSFRQENPMPGVDAIVVRQLEPNTIRVTVSGAGSPPDGQILQQAPQTIALGISAGKNAQTPEPVAASEPPSEPLFPVKSELPIIESSATVAQRPNATNTQNQAIPQPADLAQTTTNPTPATPPPEPEVLVPNPTITIEGRPAPPAGAVQPVAPVPPFLPRAVAPPLGDIAISNINAAASTIDLGTAARVPRLSLREAPVREVLSLLARSAGLNIAFIDGEGGGDDQQGGSTAQQRITLDLENEPVQDVFNYVLQISGFQANRRGRTIFVGAKLPVAARNLVTRTLRLNQVNATSAANFLTAQGAETQIPIEQVQIQTVGEGAA
;
A
#
# COMPACT_ATOMS: atom_id res chain seq x y z
N MET A 1 -28.22 -57.79 -46.04
CA MET A 1 -28.99 -58.09 -44.81
C MET A 1 -28.19 -57.54 -43.62
N ARG A 2 -28.60 -56.41 -43.06
CA ARG A 2 -28.01 -55.84 -41.84
C ARG A 2 -29.13 -55.71 -40.82
N LYS A 3 -29.02 -56.47 -39.73
CA LYS A 3 -29.92 -56.42 -38.58
C LYS A 3 -29.47 -55.30 -37.65
N ALA A 4 -30.46 -54.58 -37.16
CA ALA A 4 -30.36 -53.55 -36.14
C ALA A 4 -29.93 -54.13 -34.78
N GLN A 5 -29.15 -53.36 -34.03
CA GLN A 5 -29.21 -53.34 -32.58
C GLN A 5 -29.14 -51.89 -32.10
N VAL A 6 -30.12 -51.56 -31.27
CA VAL A 6 -30.33 -50.28 -30.58
C VAL A 6 -29.42 -50.27 -29.35
N LEU A 7 -28.68 -49.18 -29.13
CA LEU A 7 -28.05 -48.90 -27.85
C LEU A 7 -28.29 -47.44 -27.48
N SER A 8 -29.03 -47.26 -26.37
CA SER A 8 -29.35 -45.99 -25.73
C SER A 8 -28.07 -45.21 -25.40
N GLY A 9 -27.96 -43.99 -25.95
CA GLY A 9 -26.98 -43.01 -25.53
C GLY A 9 -27.54 -42.11 -24.44
N MET A 10 -27.06 -42.28 -23.21
CA MET A 10 -27.31 -41.35 -22.10
C MET A 10 -26.29 -40.21 -22.19
N VAL A 11 -26.73 -39.03 -22.65
CA VAL A 11 -25.92 -37.80 -22.61
C VAL A 11 -26.17 -37.12 -21.27
N MET A 12 -25.14 -37.14 -20.42
CA MET A 12 -25.10 -36.46 -19.13
C MET A 12 -24.89 -34.96 -19.38
N GLY A 13 -25.97 -34.18 -19.40
CA GLY A 13 -25.92 -32.72 -19.49
C GLY A 13 -25.59 -32.12 -18.12
N GLY A 14 -24.34 -31.68 -17.93
CA GLY A 14 -23.93 -30.92 -16.75
C GLY A 14 -24.59 -29.55 -16.72
N VAL A 15 -25.37 -29.29 -15.67
CA VAL A 15 -25.96 -27.97 -15.39
C VAL A 15 -24.86 -27.08 -14.81
N VAL A 16 -24.42 -26.06 -15.55
CA VAL A 16 -23.65 -24.96 -14.99
C VAL A 16 -24.61 -24.07 -14.22
N THR A 17 -24.62 -24.22 -12.90
CA THR A 17 -25.29 -23.30 -11.97
C THR A 17 -24.51 -22.00 -11.94
N LEU A 18 -25.07 -20.93 -12.51
CA LEU A 18 -24.62 -19.57 -12.22
C LEU A 18 -25.02 -19.24 -10.78
N LEU A 19 -24.08 -19.47 -9.86
CA LEU A 19 -24.09 -18.87 -8.54
C LEU A 19 -24.08 -17.36 -8.73
N ALA A 20 -25.23 -16.72 -8.58
CA ALA A 20 -25.29 -15.27 -8.40
C ALA A 20 -24.60 -14.96 -7.06
N SER A 21 -23.33 -14.57 -7.13
CA SER A 21 -22.59 -14.02 -5.99
C SER A 21 -23.25 -12.70 -5.61
N GLN A 22 -24.05 -12.69 -4.55
CA GLN A 22 -24.47 -11.44 -3.93
C GLN A 22 -23.20 -10.69 -3.48
N PRO A 23 -23.05 -9.39 -3.76
CA PRO A 23 -21.95 -8.63 -3.20
C PRO A 23 -22.17 -8.56 -1.69
N VAL A 24 -21.35 -9.28 -0.92
CA VAL A 24 -21.22 -9.04 0.52
C VAL A 24 -20.70 -7.62 0.66
N LEU A 25 -21.55 -6.71 1.11
CA LEU A 25 -21.11 -5.40 1.57
C LEU A 25 -20.23 -5.65 2.79
N ALA A 26 -18.91 -5.59 2.60
CA ALA A 26 -17.95 -5.73 3.66
C ALA A 26 -18.16 -4.67 4.74
N GLU A 27 -18.46 -5.09 5.97
CA GLU A 27 -18.53 -4.16 7.09
C GLU A 27 -17.11 -3.73 7.52
N ALA A 28 -16.89 -2.42 7.60
CA ALA A 28 -15.62 -1.86 8.07
C ALA A 28 -15.42 -2.18 9.56
N THR A 29 -14.20 -2.53 9.94
CA THR A 29 -13.85 -2.85 11.33
C THR A 29 -14.05 -1.61 12.23
N GLN A 30 -14.78 -1.75 13.32
CA GLN A 30 -15.07 -0.62 14.21
C GLN A 30 -13.98 -0.47 15.27
N VAL A 31 -13.44 0.75 15.44
CA VAL A 31 -12.51 1.08 16.53
C VAL A 31 -13.31 1.65 17.70
N LYS A 32 -13.41 0.93 18.82
CA LYS A 32 -14.23 1.28 19.98
C LYS A 32 -13.51 2.12 21.02
N ALA A 33 -12.19 1.94 21.14
CA ALA A 33 -11.38 2.67 22.10
C ALA A 33 -9.98 2.92 21.58
N VAL A 34 -9.37 4.00 22.07
CA VAL A 34 -7.94 4.30 21.92
C VAL A 34 -7.34 4.33 23.32
N ARG A 35 -6.31 3.52 23.56
CA ARG A 35 -5.53 3.53 24.80
C ARG A 35 -4.09 3.90 24.51
N LEU A 36 -3.49 4.64 25.42
CA LEU A 36 -2.09 5.01 25.39
C LEU A 36 -1.40 4.34 26.58
N SER A 37 -0.39 3.54 26.30
CA SER A 37 0.40 2.82 27.31
C SER A 37 1.87 3.23 27.19
N PRO A 38 2.44 3.92 28.18
CA PRO A 38 3.87 4.22 28.19
C PRO A 38 4.70 2.94 28.25
N ASN A 39 5.76 2.84 27.44
CA ASN A 39 6.67 1.70 27.37
C ASN A 39 8.13 2.16 27.40
N GLY A 40 8.61 2.51 28.60
CA GLY A 40 9.98 2.98 28.81
C GLY A 40 10.26 4.29 28.06
N SER A 41 11.08 4.21 27.00
CA SER A 41 11.41 5.35 26.13
C SER A 41 10.46 5.52 24.94
N GLY A 42 9.44 4.67 24.82
CA GLY A 42 8.42 4.72 23.76
C GLY A 42 7.01 4.76 24.34
N LEU A 43 6.02 4.88 23.45
CA LEU A 43 4.61 4.91 23.76
C LEU A 43 3.88 3.92 22.84
N GLU A 44 3.04 3.08 23.41
CA GLU A 44 2.18 2.18 22.67
C GLU A 44 0.77 2.77 22.55
N VAL A 45 0.30 2.92 21.33
CA VAL A 45 -1.07 3.32 20.99
C VAL A 45 -1.85 2.06 20.64
N VAL A 46 -2.78 1.66 21.49
CA VAL A 46 -3.63 0.48 21.30
C VAL A 46 -5.02 0.93 20.86
N LEU A 47 -5.43 0.50 19.68
CA LEU A 47 -6.76 0.69 19.14
C LEU A 47 -7.54 -0.61 19.35
N GLU A 48 -8.56 -0.58 20.19
CA GLU A 48 -9.46 -1.72 20.40
C GLU A 48 -10.42 -1.82 19.22
N THR A 49 -10.40 -2.94 18.51
CA THR A 49 -11.25 -3.18 17.34
C THR A 49 -12.33 -4.22 17.62
N GLU A 50 -13.51 -4.00 17.06
CA GLU A 50 -14.57 -5.00 16.97
C GLU A 50 -14.55 -5.61 15.56
N THR A 51 -14.60 -6.94 15.48
CA THR A 51 -14.43 -7.71 14.25
C THR A 51 -15.37 -7.19 13.14
N GLY A 52 -14.80 -6.63 12.08
CA GLY A 52 -15.47 -6.43 10.80
C GLY A 52 -15.14 -7.57 9.83
N ASP A 53 -15.90 -7.66 8.73
CA ASP A 53 -15.67 -8.69 7.69
C ASP A 53 -14.33 -8.51 6.96
N VAL A 54 -13.77 -7.29 6.99
CA VAL A 54 -12.52 -6.94 6.32
C VAL A 54 -11.50 -6.41 7.29
N ARG A 55 -10.27 -6.96 7.20
CA ARG A 55 -9.14 -6.55 8.02
C ARG A 55 -8.69 -5.12 7.68
N PRO A 56 -8.43 -4.27 8.69
CA PRO A 56 -7.83 -2.96 8.49
C PRO A 56 -6.45 -3.05 7.86
N GLN A 57 -6.11 -2.10 6.98
CA GLN A 57 -4.76 -1.96 6.42
C GLN A 57 -4.19 -0.61 6.84
N ILE A 58 -2.92 -0.59 7.24
CA ILE A 58 -2.26 0.58 7.83
C ILE A 58 -1.16 1.08 6.89
N PHE A 59 -1.22 2.36 6.55
CA PHE A 59 -0.26 3.04 5.68
C PHE A 59 0.47 4.16 6.45
N PRO A 60 1.65 3.87 7.03
CA PRO A 60 2.43 4.86 7.75
C PRO A 60 3.27 5.74 6.81
N VAL A 61 3.36 7.02 7.12
CA VAL A 61 4.15 8.04 6.40
C VAL A 61 4.70 9.04 7.42
N SER A 62 6.01 9.26 7.40
CA SER A 62 6.63 10.39 8.12
C SER A 62 6.64 11.62 7.20
N ARG A 63 6.08 12.74 7.65
CA ARG A 63 6.02 14.00 6.90
C ARG A 63 6.26 15.18 7.83
N GLY A 64 7.28 15.99 7.52
CA GLY A 64 7.61 17.16 8.34
C GLY A 64 7.96 16.71 9.75
N ASN A 65 7.23 17.23 10.75
CA ASN A 65 7.37 16.85 12.16
C ASN A 65 6.37 15.79 12.62
N ASP A 66 5.57 15.24 11.71
CA ASP A 66 4.49 14.32 12.03
C ASP A 66 4.79 12.92 11.49
N TRP A 67 4.42 11.91 12.26
CA TRP A 67 4.20 10.56 11.77
C TRP A 67 2.70 10.34 11.61
N VAL A 68 2.27 9.92 10.42
CA VAL A 68 0.86 9.76 10.06
C VAL A 68 0.63 8.33 9.64
N ALA A 69 -0.38 7.66 10.20
CA ALA A 69 -0.83 6.36 9.76
C ALA A 69 -2.30 6.39 9.34
N ASP A 70 -2.53 6.11 8.06
CA ASP A 70 -3.88 5.98 7.51
C ASP A 70 -4.32 4.52 7.62
N ILE A 71 -5.43 4.29 8.31
CA ILE A 71 -6.02 2.98 8.56
C ILE A 71 -7.29 2.88 7.71
N VAL A 72 -7.22 2.13 6.62
CA VAL A 72 -8.37 1.87 5.74
C VAL A 72 -9.15 0.64 6.19
N ASN A 73 -10.40 0.54 5.75
CA ASN A 73 -11.37 -0.48 6.19
C ASN A 73 -11.67 -0.41 7.69
N ALA A 74 -11.55 0.79 8.26
CA ALA A 74 -11.82 1.03 9.67
C ALA A 74 -12.73 2.24 9.87
N LYS A 75 -13.62 2.16 10.85
CA LYS A 75 -14.50 3.26 11.27
C LYS A 75 -14.28 3.57 12.74
N LEU A 76 -14.07 4.85 13.06
CA LEU A 76 -13.89 5.30 14.43
C LEU A 76 -15.26 5.39 15.11
N ASN A 77 -15.42 4.72 16.26
CA ASN A 77 -16.67 4.68 17.03
C ASN A 77 -16.33 4.71 18.53
N LEU A 78 -15.80 5.84 18.99
CA LEU A 78 -15.36 6.00 20.38
C LEU A 78 -16.54 6.42 21.25
N SER A 79 -16.52 5.99 22.52
CA SER A 79 -17.50 6.45 23.53
C SER A 79 -17.46 7.97 23.75
N ASN A 80 -16.34 8.62 23.44
CA ASN A 80 -16.07 10.03 23.74
C ASN A 80 -16.18 10.95 22.50
N GLY A 81 -16.67 10.45 21.35
CA GLY A 81 -16.90 11.23 20.12
C GLY A 81 -16.17 10.70 18.87
N ASP A 82 -16.12 11.51 17.81
CA ASP A 82 -15.56 11.10 16.49
C ASP A 82 -14.04 11.34 16.37
N SER A 83 -13.37 11.69 17.47
CA SER A 83 -11.92 11.85 17.52
C SER A 83 -11.37 11.64 18.93
N PHE A 84 -10.10 11.27 18.99
CA PHE A 84 -9.31 11.18 20.20
C PHE A 84 -8.10 12.10 20.07
N ARG A 85 -7.78 12.85 21.12
CA ARG A 85 -6.62 13.74 21.16
C ARG A 85 -5.97 13.69 22.53
N GLN A 86 -4.65 13.51 22.53
CA GLN A 86 -3.81 13.57 23.72
C GLN A 86 -2.63 14.50 23.46
N GLU A 87 -2.46 15.49 24.33
CA GLU A 87 -1.28 16.38 24.33
C GLU A 87 -0.19 15.82 25.24
N ASN A 88 1.06 16.07 24.85
CA ASN A 88 2.30 15.70 25.55
C ASN A 88 2.29 14.28 26.15
N PRO A 89 1.98 13.22 25.36
CA PRO A 89 1.87 11.86 25.89
C PRO A 89 3.20 11.26 26.34
N MET A 90 4.33 11.74 25.80
CA MET A 90 5.68 11.35 26.19
C MET A 90 6.70 12.43 25.78
N PRO A 91 7.90 12.48 26.39
CA PRO A 91 8.96 13.38 25.94
C PRO A 91 9.31 13.17 24.46
N GLY A 92 9.36 14.27 23.70
CA GLY A 92 9.66 14.27 22.27
C GLY A 92 8.45 14.10 21.35
N VAL A 93 7.25 13.90 21.90
CA VAL A 93 5.96 13.88 21.17
C VAL A 93 5.06 14.98 21.71
N ASP A 94 4.68 15.93 20.85
CA ASP A 94 3.82 17.07 21.20
C ASP A 94 2.36 16.63 21.33
N ALA A 95 1.84 15.85 20.38
CA ALA A 95 0.44 15.44 20.38
C ALA A 95 0.19 14.14 19.61
N ILE A 96 -0.87 13.42 20.02
CA ILE A 96 -1.44 12.30 19.28
C ILE A 96 -2.90 12.59 19.01
N VAL A 97 -3.29 12.50 17.75
CA VAL A 97 -4.65 12.72 17.27
C VAL A 97 -5.09 11.52 16.45
N VAL A 98 -6.20 10.90 16.84
CA VAL A 98 -6.88 9.87 16.05
C VAL A 98 -8.22 10.44 15.61
N ARG A 99 -8.47 10.53 14.32
CA ARG A 99 -9.72 11.08 13.79
C ARG A 99 -10.20 10.32 12.58
N GLN A 100 -11.52 10.33 12.37
CA GLN A 100 -12.10 9.83 11.13
C GLN A 100 -11.83 10.82 9.99
N LEU A 101 -11.30 10.33 8.86
CA LEU A 101 -11.02 11.13 7.67
C LEU A 101 -12.11 10.91 6.60
N GLU A 102 -12.43 9.65 6.33
CA GLU A 102 -13.51 9.22 5.43
C GLU A 102 -14.37 8.13 6.12
N PRO A 103 -15.54 7.73 5.56
CA PRO A 103 -16.41 6.73 6.18
C PRO A 103 -15.73 5.41 6.57
N ASN A 104 -14.68 5.01 5.83
CA ASN A 104 -13.92 3.78 6.07
C ASN A 104 -12.40 4.03 6.26
N THR A 105 -12.00 5.26 6.60
CA THR A 105 -10.60 5.62 6.83
C THR A 105 -10.44 6.40 8.12
N ILE A 106 -9.54 5.94 8.98
CA ILE A 106 -9.12 6.64 10.20
C ILE A 106 -7.68 7.12 9.99
N ARG A 107 -7.38 8.34 10.44
CA ARG A 107 -6.02 8.87 10.45
C ARG A 107 -5.52 8.99 11.88
N VAL A 108 -4.40 8.35 12.16
CA VAL A 108 -3.59 8.55 13.36
C VAL A 108 -2.48 9.53 13.00
N THR A 109 -2.37 10.64 13.72
CA THR A 109 -1.32 11.64 13.56
C THR A 109 -0.59 11.80 14.88
N VAL A 110 0.72 11.65 14.84
CA VAL A 110 1.63 11.77 15.98
C VAL A 110 2.62 12.88 15.66
N SER A 111 2.50 14.01 16.34
CA SER A 111 3.34 15.19 16.15
C SER A 111 4.52 15.15 17.11
N GLY A 112 5.73 15.33 16.60
CA GLY A 112 6.96 15.43 17.40
C GLY A 112 7.31 16.87 17.78
N ALA A 113 8.19 17.03 18.78
CA ALA A 113 8.62 18.33 19.32
C ALA A 113 9.69 19.07 18.49
N GLY A 114 10.15 18.49 17.38
CA GLY A 114 11.21 19.06 16.53
C GLY A 114 11.78 18.11 15.48
N SER A 115 11.44 16.82 15.57
CA SER A 115 11.63 15.84 14.50
C SER A 115 10.44 14.88 14.46
N PRO A 116 10.11 14.26 13.31
CA PRO A 116 9.01 13.33 13.22
C PRO A 116 9.29 12.11 14.11
N PRO A 117 8.31 11.66 14.92
CA PRO A 117 8.41 10.42 15.69
C PRO A 117 8.64 9.21 14.77
N ASP A 118 9.29 8.17 15.30
CA ASP A 118 9.40 6.88 14.63
C ASP A 118 8.26 5.98 15.12
N GLY A 119 7.35 5.66 14.20
CA GLY A 119 6.17 4.83 14.47
C GLY A 119 6.22 3.49 13.73
N GLN A 120 5.94 2.42 14.47
CA GLN A 120 6.00 1.03 14.01
C GLN A 120 4.71 0.30 14.34
N ILE A 121 4.37 -0.69 13.52
CA ILE A 121 3.19 -1.54 13.74
C ILE A 121 3.64 -2.73 14.59
N LEU A 122 3.22 -2.77 15.85
CA LEU A 122 3.58 -3.84 16.80
C LEU A 122 2.65 -5.04 16.65
N GLN A 123 1.35 -4.79 16.47
CA GLN A 123 0.35 -5.85 16.35
C GLN A 123 -0.82 -5.43 15.47
N GLN A 124 -1.28 -6.36 14.63
CA GLN A 124 -2.51 -6.27 13.85
C GLN A 124 -3.29 -7.57 14.04
N ALA A 125 -4.15 -7.59 15.05
CA ALA A 125 -5.04 -8.69 15.37
C ALA A 125 -6.50 -8.32 15.02
N PRO A 126 -7.42 -9.29 14.91
CA PRO A 126 -8.84 -9.00 14.63
C PRO A 126 -9.50 -8.05 15.63
N GLN A 127 -9.02 -8.03 16.87
CA GLN A 127 -9.60 -7.26 17.99
C GLN A 127 -8.68 -6.14 18.52
N THR A 128 -7.49 -5.97 17.94
CA THR A 128 -6.53 -4.97 18.42
C THR A 128 -5.55 -4.57 17.33
N ILE A 129 -5.30 -3.28 17.22
CA ILE A 129 -4.19 -2.71 16.46
C ILE A 129 -3.29 -1.99 17.46
N ALA A 130 -2.03 -2.42 17.59
CA ALA A 130 -1.04 -1.79 18.45
C ALA A 130 0.05 -1.10 17.60
N LEU A 131 0.26 0.17 17.85
CA LEU A 131 1.26 1.02 17.21
C LEU A 131 2.30 1.45 18.25
N GLY A 132 3.57 1.17 18.00
CA GLY A 132 4.68 1.61 18.83
C GLY A 132 5.23 2.93 18.32
N ILE A 133 5.29 3.93 19.19
CA ILE A 133 5.78 5.27 18.90
C ILE A 133 7.04 5.51 19.71
N SER A 134 8.06 6.08 19.09
CA SER A 134 9.29 6.52 19.74
C SER A 134 9.66 7.91 19.27
N ALA A 135 10.32 8.68 20.15
CA ALA A 135 10.73 10.03 19.83
C ALA A 135 11.71 10.03 18.63
N GLY A 136 11.59 11.03 17.76
CA GLY A 136 12.54 11.21 16.66
C GLY A 136 13.96 11.41 17.19
N LYS A 137 14.97 10.94 16.46
CA LYS A 137 16.39 10.95 16.89
C LYS A 137 16.97 12.34 17.18
N ASN A 138 16.24 13.42 16.87
CA ASN A 138 16.59 14.82 17.15
C ASN A 138 15.59 15.52 18.09
N ALA A 139 14.67 14.79 18.72
CA ALA A 139 13.79 15.35 19.76
C ALA A 139 14.65 15.67 20.98
N GLN A 140 15.18 16.90 21.03
CA GLN A 140 15.87 17.43 22.19
C GLN A 140 14.94 17.30 23.39
N THR A 141 15.38 16.56 24.40
CA THR A 141 14.89 16.73 25.75
C THR A 141 14.97 18.24 26.04
N PRO A 142 13.90 18.91 26.50
CA PRO A 142 14.06 20.20 27.15
C PRO A 142 15.01 19.94 28.31
N GLU A 143 16.26 20.35 28.13
CA GLU A 143 17.24 20.37 29.19
C GLU A 143 16.58 21.15 30.33
N PRO A 144 16.49 20.59 31.56
CA PRO A 144 16.15 21.40 32.70
C PRO A 144 17.15 22.53 32.70
N VAL A 145 16.70 23.76 32.50
CA VAL A 145 17.53 24.94 32.75
C VAL A 145 18.01 24.76 34.17
N ALA A 146 19.29 24.41 34.33
CA ALA A 146 19.94 24.43 35.62
C ALA A 146 19.75 25.86 36.13
N ALA A 147 18.93 25.99 37.17
CA ALA A 147 18.78 27.23 37.89
C ALA A 147 20.18 27.63 38.35
N SER A 148 20.75 28.62 37.68
CA SER A 148 21.92 29.33 38.17
C SER A 148 21.60 29.85 39.56
N GLU A 149 22.31 29.29 40.53
CA GLU A 149 22.32 29.66 41.94
C GLU A 149 22.35 31.19 42.08
N PRO A 150 21.37 31.81 42.77
CA PRO A 150 21.41 33.24 43.00
C PRO A 150 22.52 33.57 44.01
N PRO A 151 23.35 34.60 43.79
CA PRO A 151 24.29 35.05 44.80
C PRO A 151 23.49 35.59 46.01
N SER A 152 23.88 35.11 47.18
CA SER A 152 23.32 35.50 48.47
C SER A 152 23.67 36.95 48.83
N GLU A 153 22.69 37.80 49.15
CA GLU A 153 22.83 38.95 50.05
C GLU A 153 21.43 39.56 50.41
N PRO A 154 21.30 40.38 51.47
CA PRO A 154 20.70 39.94 52.74
C PRO A 154 19.29 40.52 53.04
N LEU A 155 18.74 39.99 54.13
CA LEU A 155 17.44 40.20 54.77
C LEU A 155 16.97 41.67 54.91
N PHE A 156 15.75 41.94 54.43
CA PHE A 156 14.84 42.93 55.00
C PHE A 156 13.41 42.37 55.09
N PRO A 157 12.66 42.57 56.19
CA PRO A 157 11.34 41.97 56.38
C PRO A 157 10.23 42.92 55.93
N VAL A 158 9.25 42.43 55.17
CA VAL A 158 7.91 43.08 55.06
C VAL A 158 6.82 42.00 55.04
N LYS A 159 5.80 42.23 55.89
CA LYS A 159 4.60 41.42 56.17
C LYS A 159 3.48 41.61 55.13
N SER A 160 2.45 40.74 55.26
CA SER A 160 1.03 40.88 54.83
C SER A 160 0.76 40.50 53.37
N GLU A 161 -0.33 39.84 52.95
CA GLU A 161 -1.58 39.30 53.51
C GLU A 161 -2.17 38.39 52.38
N LEU A 162 -2.98 37.38 52.72
CA LEU A 162 -3.89 36.67 51.78
C LEU A 162 -5.09 37.58 51.40
N PRO A 163 -5.77 37.35 50.26
CA PRO A 163 -7.08 36.69 50.38
C PRO A 163 -7.49 35.76 49.21
N ILE A 164 -8.07 34.63 49.62
CA ILE A 164 -9.29 33.93 49.15
C ILE A 164 -10.08 34.57 47.99
N ILE A 165 -10.45 33.77 46.98
CA ILE A 165 -11.82 33.69 46.42
C ILE A 165 -12.13 32.23 46.02
N GLU A 166 -13.27 31.78 46.53
CA GLU A 166 -13.95 30.51 46.30
C GLU A 166 -14.65 30.47 44.93
N SER A 167 -14.82 29.29 44.34
CA SER A 167 -16.08 28.98 43.63
C SER A 167 -16.26 27.47 43.39
N SER A 168 -17.47 27.06 43.73
CA SER A 168 -17.99 25.71 43.92
C SER A 168 -18.36 25.01 42.62
N ALA A 169 -18.31 23.68 42.61
CA ALA A 169 -19.26 22.87 41.85
C ALA A 169 -19.44 21.49 42.50
N THR A 170 -20.66 21.30 43.02
CA THR A 170 -21.26 20.04 43.50
C THR A 170 -21.87 19.28 42.33
N VAL A 171 -22.23 18.01 42.60
CA VAL A 171 -23.19 17.10 41.90
C VAL A 171 -22.48 16.00 41.12
N ALA A 172 -22.78 14.71 41.24
CA ALA A 172 -23.47 13.88 42.24
C ALA A 172 -23.19 12.42 41.82
N GLN A 173 -22.99 11.55 42.80
CA GLN A 173 -22.91 10.09 42.63
C GLN A 173 -24.32 9.47 42.65
N ARG A 174 -24.55 8.40 41.86
CA ARG A 174 -25.34 7.22 42.27
C ARG A 174 -25.05 6.00 41.38
N PRO A 175 -25.34 4.77 41.85
CA PRO A 175 -24.59 3.55 41.54
C PRO A 175 -25.42 2.45 40.84
N ASN A 176 -24.69 1.37 40.50
CA ASN A 176 -25.09 0.03 40.07
C ASN A 176 -26.53 -0.46 40.29
N ALA A 177 -27.00 -1.26 39.33
CA ALA A 177 -27.86 -2.42 39.59
C ALA A 177 -27.58 -3.58 38.62
N THR A 178 -27.94 -4.77 39.09
CA THR A 178 -27.45 -6.10 38.76
C THR A 178 -28.37 -6.86 37.79
N ASN A 179 -27.76 -7.62 36.87
CA ASN A 179 -28.07 -8.99 36.38
C ASN A 179 -29.44 -9.66 36.69
N THR A 180 -30.11 -10.25 35.67
CA THR A 180 -30.67 -11.62 35.68
C THR A 180 -31.14 -12.13 34.28
N GLN A 181 -30.58 -13.29 33.89
CA GLN A 181 -31.09 -14.47 33.18
C GLN A 181 -32.40 -14.42 32.33
N ASN A 182 -32.34 -14.90 31.07
CA ASN A 182 -32.92 -16.22 30.72
C ASN A 182 -32.54 -16.72 29.31
N GLN A 183 -32.29 -18.02 29.25
CA GLN A 183 -32.01 -18.85 28.07
C GLN A 183 -33.32 -19.38 27.46
N ALA A 184 -33.35 -19.62 26.14
CA ALA A 184 -34.03 -20.77 25.53
C ALA A 184 -33.59 -20.99 24.07
N ILE A 185 -33.18 -22.22 23.79
CA ILE A 185 -32.93 -22.86 22.48
C ILE A 185 -34.30 -23.41 21.99
N PRO A 186 -34.61 -23.57 20.69
CA PRO A 186 -34.19 -24.78 19.96
C PRO A 186 -33.95 -24.62 18.44
N GLN A 187 -33.30 -25.67 17.94
CA GLN A 187 -32.97 -26.06 16.56
C GLN A 187 -34.18 -26.79 15.88
N PRO A 188 -34.04 -27.56 14.77
CA PRO A 188 -34.56 -27.28 13.41
C PRO A 188 -35.67 -28.26 12.91
N ALA A 189 -36.32 -27.97 11.77
CA ALA A 189 -36.91 -28.93 10.80
C ALA A 189 -37.49 -28.13 9.61
N ASP A 190 -37.09 -28.32 8.34
CA ASP A 190 -37.34 -29.40 7.37
C ASP A 190 -38.56 -29.14 6.44
N LEU A 191 -38.42 -29.64 5.20
CA LEU A 191 -39.43 -29.93 4.16
C LEU A 191 -39.83 -28.87 3.11
N ALA A 192 -39.33 -29.16 1.90
CA ALA A 192 -40.12 -29.57 0.72
C ALA A 192 -40.45 -28.57 -0.40
N GLN A 193 -40.38 -29.16 -1.59
CA GLN A 193 -40.47 -28.65 -2.96
C GLN A 193 -41.94 -28.42 -3.40
N THR A 194 -42.17 -27.57 -4.41
CA THR A 194 -43.01 -27.90 -5.59
C THR A 194 -42.86 -26.88 -6.73
N THR A 195 -42.66 -27.44 -7.93
CA THR A 195 -42.97 -27.09 -9.34
C THR A 195 -43.70 -25.77 -9.67
N THR A 196 -43.46 -25.07 -10.79
CA THR A 196 -43.91 -25.43 -12.17
C THR A 196 -43.17 -24.69 -13.32
N ASN A 197 -43.19 -25.36 -14.51
CA ASN A 197 -42.64 -24.99 -15.84
C ASN A 197 -43.13 -23.66 -16.45
N PRO A 198 -42.41 -23.16 -17.50
CA PRO A 198 -43.09 -22.85 -18.76
C PRO A 198 -42.36 -23.29 -20.05
N THR A 199 -43.18 -23.41 -21.10
CA THR A 199 -42.97 -23.92 -22.47
C THR A 199 -42.24 -22.93 -23.41
N PRO A 200 -41.54 -23.38 -24.49
CA PRO A 200 -40.82 -22.52 -25.45
C PRO A 200 -41.72 -21.90 -26.54
N ALA A 201 -41.38 -20.68 -26.99
CA ALA A 201 -42.03 -19.99 -28.11
C ALA A 201 -41.07 -19.78 -29.31
N THR A 202 -41.62 -20.04 -30.51
CA THR A 202 -41.03 -20.02 -31.87
C THR A 202 -40.84 -18.60 -32.44
N PRO A 203 -39.83 -18.33 -33.31
CA PRO A 203 -39.68 -17.04 -33.99
C PRO A 203 -40.46 -16.93 -35.33
N PRO A 204 -40.93 -15.72 -35.72
CA PRO A 204 -41.60 -15.48 -37.01
C PRO A 204 -40.66 -15.05 -38.18
N PRO A 205 -41.07 -15.21 -39.45
CA PRO A 205 -40.24 -15.00 -40.66
C PRO A 205 -40.30 -13.57 -41.27
N GLU A 206 -39.26 -13.19 -42.01
CA GLU A 206 -39.13 -11.94 -42.79
C GLU A 206 -39.89 -12.00 -44.13
N PRO A 207 -40.51 -10.89 -44.61
CA PRO A 207 -41.01 -10.81 -45.98
C PRO A 207 -40.08 -10.08 -46.95
N GLU A 208 -39.79 -10.76 -48.06
CA GLU A 208 -39.27 -10.24 -49.33
C GLU A 208 -40.27 -9.26 -49.96
N VAL A 209 -39.82 -8.08 -50.40
CA VAL A 209 -40.65 -7.16 -51.22
C VAL A 209 -39.87 -6.70 -52.44
N LEU A 210 -40.32 -7.23 -53.59
CA LEU A 210 -39.94 -6.85 -54.94
C LEU A 210 -41.00 -5.89 -55.48
N VAL A 211 -40.64 -4.64 -55.82
CA VAL A 211 -41.43 -3.84 -56.76
C VAL A 211 -40.52 -2.94 -57.61
N PRO A 212 -40.75 -2.89 -58.95
CA PRO A 212 -39.85 -2.31 -59.93
C PRO A 212 -40.10 -0.80 -60.16
N ASN A 213 -39.06 -0.09 -60.62
CA ASN A 213 -39.14 1.30 -61.12
C ASN A 213 -40.16 1.43 -62.28
N PRO A 214 -41.27 2.19 -62.15
CA PRO A 214 -42.06 2.59 -63.29
C PRO A 214 -41.61 3.97 -63.80
N THR A 215 -41.14 4.01 -65.04
CA THR A 215 -40.93 5.24 -65.81
C THR A 215 -42.28 5.92 -66.09
N ILE A 216 -42.45 7.13 -65.59
CA ILE A 216 -43.59 8.01 -65.87
C ILE A 216 -43.48 8.52 -67.32
N THR A 217 -44.50 8.24 -68.15
CA THR A 217 -44.70 8.89 -69.46
C THR A 217 -46.00 9.69 -69.41
N ILE A 218 -45.93 11.00 -69.67
CA ILE A 218 -47.03 11.97 -69.54
C ILE A 218 -47.53 12.40 -70.93
N GLU A 219 -48.77 12.07 -71.25
CA GLU A 219 -49.55 12.56 -72.39
C GLU A 219 -50.15 13.95 -72.09
N GLY A 220 -49.32 14.99 -72.11
CA GLY A 220 -49.73 16.29 -72.64
C GLY A 220 -50.75 17.19 -71.92
N ARG A 221 -51.06 17.03 -70.61
CA ARG A 221 -51.74 18.09 -69.80
C ARG A 221 -51.27 18.12 -68.32
N PRO A 222 -51.22 19.29 -67.65
CA PRO A 222 -50.63 19.41 -66.30
C PRO A 222 -51.61 18.97 -65.20
N ALA A 223 -51.13 18.21 -64.21
CA ALA A 223 -51.86 17.92 -62.97
C ALA A 223 -51.40 18.88 -61.84
N PRO A 224 -52.34 19.42 -61.03
CA PRO A 224 -52.11 20.60 -60.19
C PRO A 224 -51.23 20.32 -58.96
N PRO A 225 -50.56 21.36 -58.41
CA PRO A 225 -49.71 21.24 -57.23
C PRO A 225 -50.57 20.97 -55.98
N ALA A 226 -50.40 19.80 -55.38
CA ALA A 226 -50.99 19.51 -54.07
C ALA A 226 -50.13 20.15 -52.97
N GLY A 227 -50.38 21.43 -52.72
CA GLY A 227 -50.09 22.06 -51.44
C GLY A 227 -51.14 21.68 -50.40
N ALA A 228 -50.66 21.56 -49.16
CA ALA A 228 -51.38 21.46 -47.89
C ALA A 228 -51.79 20.05 -47.38
N VAL A 229 -51.31 19.79 -46.16
CA VAL A 229 -51.71 18.80 -45.15
C VAL A 229 -51.08 17.39 -45.28
N GLN A 230 -49.79 17.29 -44.93
CA GLN A 230 -49.23 16.02 -44.41
C GLN A 230 -49.40 15.99 -42.88
N PRO A 231 -49.99 14.94 -42.29
CA PRO A 231 -50.00 14.76 -40.84
C PRO A 231 -48.56 14.56 -40.33
N VAL A 232 -48.10 15.39 -39.40
CA VAL A 232 -46.84 15.15 -38.68
C VAL A 232 -47.05 13.93 -37.80
N ALA A 233 -46.47 12.79 -38.20
CA ALA A 233 -46.42 11.62 -37.35
C ALA A 233 -45.60 11.95 -36.07
N PRO A 234 -46.07 11.55 -34.87
CA PRO A 234 -45.31 11.77 -33.65
C PRO A 234 -43.99 11.00 -33.72
N VAL A 235 -42.88 11.69 -33.45
CA VAL A 235 -41.54 11.08 -33.42
C VAL A 235 -41.52 9.98 -32.36
N PRO A 236 -41.12 8.74 -32.73
CA PRO A 236 -41.05 7.64 -31.76
C PRO A 236 -40.03 7.95 -30.65
N PRO A 237 -40.24 7.43 -29.43
CA PRO A 237 -39.37 7.72 -28.30
C PRO A 237 -37.94 7.23 -28.60
N PHE A 238 -36.97 8.12 -28.38
CA PHE A 238 -35.56 7.78 -28.57
C PHE A 238 -35.13 6.74 -27.54
N LEU A 239 -34.53 5.64 -28.01
CA LEU A 239 -33.85 4.68 -27.14
C LEU A 239 -32.70 5.38 -26.40
N PRO A 240 -32.43 5.00 -25.14
CA PRO A 240 -31.27 5.50 -24.42
C PRO A 240 -30.00 5.20 -25.23
N ARG A 241 -29.16 6.21 -25.41
CA ARG A 241 -27.86 6.04 -26.07
C ARG A 241 -27.01 5.08 -25.25
N ALA A 242 -26.26 4.21 -25.93
CA ALA A 242 -25.31 3.33 -25.25
C ALA A 242 -24.30 4.19 -24.48
N VAL A 243 -24.27 4.04 -23.16
CA VAL A 243 -23.24 4.62 -22.31
C VAL A 243 -22.06 3.67 -22.37
N ALA A 244 -20.92 4.17 -22.86
CA ALA A 244 -19.71 3.37 -22.90
C ALA A 244 -19.35 2.93 -21.46
N PRO A 245 -18.89 1.68 -21.27
CA PRO A 245 -18.39 1.26 -19.97
C PRO A 245 -17.28 2.21 -19.51
N PRO A 246 -17.19 2.53 -18.21
CA PRO A 246 -16.16 3.43 -17.70
C PRO A 246 -14.79 2.90 -18.12
N LEU A 247 -14.04 3.72 -18.85
CA LEU A 247 -12.64 3.44 -19.16
C LEU A 247 -11.90 3.45 -17.82
N GLY A 248 -11.41 2.29 -17.40
CA GLY A 248 -10.80 2.15 -16.07
C GLY A 248 -9.66 3.15 -15.84
N ASP A 249 -9.57 3.67 -14.62
CA ASP A 249 -8.54 4.63 -14.21
C ASP A 249 -7.13 4.04 -14.41
N ILE A 250 -6.23 4.86 -14.98
CA ILE A 250 -4.82 4.50 -15.09
C ILE A 250 -4.18 4.67 -13.71
N ALA A 251 -3.78 3.56 -13.10
CA ALA A 251 -2.94 3.59 -11.90
C ALA A 251 -1.53 4.04 -12.29
N ILE A 252 -1.26 5.34 -12.19
CA ILE A 252 0.08 5.89 -12.36
C ILE A 252 0.82 5.73 -11.02
N SER A 253 1.95 5.02 -11.03
CA SER A 253 2.86 4.94 -9.88
C SER A 253 4.19 5.58 -10.22
N ASN A 254 4.68 6.43 -9.32
CA ASN A 254 6.02 6.99 -9.44
C ASN A 254 7.04 5.94 -8.99
N ILE A 255 7.93 5.52 -9.89
CA ILE A 255 9.07 4.67 -9.55
C ILE A 255 10.22 5.59 -9.16
N ASN A 256 10.71 5.45 -7.94
CA ASN A 256 11.94 6.13 -7.53
C ASN A 256 13.14 5.39 -8.13
N ALA A 257 13.83 6.04 -9.07
CA ALA A 257 15.04 5.52 -9.72
C ALA A 257 16.35 6.02 -9.06
N ALA A 258 16.28 6.63 -7.87
CA ALA A 258 17.47 7.08 -7.16
C ALA A 258 18.37 5.89 -6.76
N ALA A 259 19.67 6.16 -6.70
CA ALA A 259 20.65 5.18 -6.23
C ALA A 259 20.33 4.74 -4.79
N SER A 260 20.51 3.45 -4.50
CA SER A 260 20.31 2.90 -3.16
C SER A 260 21.34 3.52 -2.20
N THR A 261 20.86 4.28 -1.23
CA THR A 261 21.68 4.88 -0.17
C THR A 261 21.58 4.03 1.09
N ILE A 262 22.67 3.91 1.85
CA ILE A 262 22.72 3.10 3.07
C ILE A 262 22.79 4.02 4.29
N ASP A 263 21.98 3.68 5.29
CA ASP A 263 22.03 4.31 6.61
C ASP A 263 23.03 3.58 7.53
N LEU A 264 24.10 4.27 7.93
CA LEU A 264 25.10 3.76 8.87
C LEU A 264 24.67 3.93 10.34
N GLY A 265 23.58 4.66 10.61
CA GLY A 265 23.03 4.87 11.94
C GLY A 265 23.97 5.64 12.87
N THR A 266 24.84 6.49 12.31
CA THR A 266 25.78 7.31 13.05
C THR A 266 25.77 8.75 12.51
N ALA A 267 25.86 9.72 13.42
CA ALA A 267 26.05 11.13 13.09
C ALA A 267 27.54 11.54 13.14
N ALA A 268 28.46 10.57 13.26
CA ALA A 268 29.89 10.84 13.28
C ALA A 268 30.32 11.57 11.99
N ARG A 269 31.17 12.58 12.16
CA ARG A 269 31.73 13.38 11.06
C ARG A 269 33.21 13.10 10.91
N VAL A 270 33.70 13.16 9.68
CA VAL A 270 35.12 13.07 9.35
C VAL A 270 35.66 14.50 9.22
N PRO A 271 36.56 14.96 10.12
CA PRO A 271 37.00 16.35 10.13
C PRO A 271 37.70 16.76 8.83
N ARG A 272 38.63 15.93 8.35
CA ARG A 272 39.27 16.08 7.05
C ARG A 272 39.75 14.72 6.56
N LEU A 273 39.45 14.39 5.30
CA LEU A 273 39.89 13.16 4.66
C LEU A 273 40.38 13.49 3.25
N SER A 274 41.71 13.43 3.08
CA SER A 274 42.35 13.59 1.77
C SER A 274 43.01 12.27 1.41
N LEU A 275 42.48 11.62 0.39
CA LEU A 275 42.92 10.33 -0.13
C LEU A 275 43.41 10.54 -1.56
N ARG A 276 44.59 10.01 -1.86
CA ARG A 276 45.16 10.02 -3.22
C ARG A 276 45.40 8.59 -3.64
N GLU A 277 44.68 8.16 -4.68
CA GLU A 277 44.75 6.81 -5.22
C GLU A 277 44.58 5.69 -4.17
N ALA A 278 43.73 5.91 -3.17
CA ALA A 278 43.51 4.93 -2.12
C ALA A 278 42.66 3.77 -2.64
N PRO A 279 42.97 2.50 -2.29
CA PRO A 279 42.14 1.37 -2.66
C PRO A 279 40.76 1.47 -1.98
N VAL A 280 39.69 1.35 -2.76
CA VAL A 280 38.29 1.54 -2.31
C VAL A 280 37.96 0.67 -1.09
N ARG A 281 38.47 -0.56 -1.03
CA ARG A 281 38.23 -1.48 0.09
C ARG A 281 38.76 -0.94 1.41
N GLU A 282 39.98 -0.41 1.40
CA GLU A 282 40.58 0.16 2.61
C GLU A 282 39.81 1.39 3.06
N VAL A 283 39.42 2.26 2.12
CA VAL A 283 38.62 3.46 2.41
C VAL A 283 37.28 3.08 3.04
N LEU A 284 36.55 2.13 2.46
CA LEU A 284 35.28 1.66 3.01
C LEU A 284 35.47 0.98 4.37
N SER A 285 36.57 0.24 4.57
CA SER A 285 36.86 -0.39 5.86
C SER A 285 37.19 0.64 6.94
N LEU A 286 37.90 1.72 6.59
CA LEU A 286 38.23 2.81 7.49
C LEU A 286 36.98 3.58 7.91
N LEU A 287 36.09 3.87 6.96
CA LEU A 287 34.81 4.55 7.21
C LEU A 287 33.84 3.69 8.02
N ALA A 288 33.75 2.38 7.71
CA ALA A 288 32.94 1.46 8.51
C ALA A 288 33.45 1.38 9.95
N ARG A 289 34.79 1.34 10.13
CA ARG A 289 35.40 1.31 11.45
C ARG A 289 35.23 2.61 12.23
N SER A 290 35.32 3.77 11.58
CA SER A 290 35.02 5.06 12.22
C SER A 290 33.54 5.19 12.62
N ALA A 291 32.64 4.51 11.90
CA ALA A 291 31.24 4.36 12.26
C ALA A 291 30.96 3.27 13.33
N GLY A 292 31.97 2.51 13.77
CA GLY A 292 31.81 1.40 14.72
C GLY A 292 31.16 0.14 14.15
N LEU A 293 31.17 -0.01 12.82
CA LEU A 293 30.56 -1.11 12.08
C LEU A 293 31.61 -2.09 11.55
N ASN A 294 31.21 -3.35 11.40
CA ASN A 294 31.99 -4.38 10.73
C ASN A 294 31.71 -4.31 9.22
N ILE A 295 32.71 -4.64 8.41
CA ILE A 295 32.57 -4.74 6.96
C ILE A 295 32.91 -6.15 6.51
N ALA A 296 32.11 -6.69 5.60
CA ALA A 296 32.36 -7.96 4.94
C ALA A 296 32.35 -7.72 3.43
N PHE A 297 33.47 -8.01 2.78
CA PHE A 297 33.57 -7.93 1.34
C PHE A 297 33.16 -9.26 0.72
N ILE A 298 32.33 -9.18 -0.32
CA ILE A 298 31.97 -10.33 -1.13
C ILE A 298 32.64 -10.14 -2.48
N ASP A 299 33.63 -10.97 -2.74
CA ASP A 299 34.16 -11.12 -4.09
C ASP A 299 33.11 -11.90 -4.88
N GLY A 300 32.67 -11.34 -6.01
CA GLY A 300 31.66 -12.00 -6.84
C GLY A 300 32.13 -13.41 -7.17
N GLU A 301 31.25 -14.39 -6.99
CA GLU A 301 31.47 -15.76 -7.45
C GLU A 301 31.79 -15.74 -8.96
N GLY A 302 33.09 -15.77 -9.25
CA GLY A 302 33.69 -16.18 -10.50
C GLY A 302 34.35 -17.53 -10.26
N GLY A 303 33.55 -18.58 -10.22
CA GLY A 303 34.05 -19.94 -10.36
C GLY A 303 34.39 -20.18 -11.83
N GLY A 304 35.67 -20.14 -12.16
CA GLY A 304 36.20 -20.46 -13.48
C GLY A 304 37.68 -20.12 -13.53
N ASP A 305 38.53 -21.15 -13.58
CA ASP A 305 39.94 -21.06 -13.93
C ASP A 305 40.09 -20.38 -15.29
N ASP A 306 40.33 -19.08 -15.29
CA ASP A 306 41.10 -18.40 -16.32
C ASP A 306 41.70 -17.11 -15.75
N GLN A 307 43.01 -17.02 -15.86
CA GLN A 307 43.82 -15.88 -15.44
C GLN A 307 43.46 -14.64 -16.25
N GLN A 308 42.59 -13.79 -15.69
CA GLN A 308 42.63 -12.34 -15.86
C GLN A 308 42.00 -11.67 -14.64
N GLY A 309 42.69 -11.84 -13.51
CA GLY A 309 42.42 -11.06 -12.31
C GLY A 309 42.82 -9.60 -12.53
N GLY A 310 41.86 -8.69 -12.44
CA GLY A 310 42.16 -7.26 -12.31
C GLY A 310 41.06 -6.34 -12.83
N SER A 311 40.12 -5.95 -11.95
CA SER A 311 39.56 -4.59 -12.01
C SER A 311 38.81 -4.24 -10.72
N THR A 312 38.01 -5.15 -10.16
CA THR A 312 37.15 -4.83 -9.01
C THR A 312 37.90 -4.78 -7.67
N ALA A 313 39.01 -5.52 -7.54
CA ALA A 313 39.82 -5.52 -6.32
C ALA A 313 40.83 -4.35 -6.24
N GLN A 314 41.10 -3.69 -7.36
CA GLN A 314 42.14 -2.65 -7.49
C GLN A 314 41.57 -1.26 -7.74
N GLN A 315 40.25 -1.07 -7.65
CA GLN A 315 39.64 0.23 -7.88
C GLN A 315 40.19 1.23 -6.84
N ARG A 316 40.88 2.25 -7.36
CA ARG A 316 41.48 3.32 -6.56
C ARG A 316 40.61 4.56 -6.67
N ILE A 317 40.54 5.32 -5.58
CA ILE A 317 39.78 6.56 -5.51
C ILE A 317 40.65 7.67 -4.96
N THR A 318 40.51 8.85 -5.55
CA THR A 318 41.08 10.10 -5.05
C THR A 318 39.91 10.95 -4.56
N LEU A 319 39.96 11.39 -3.31
CA LEU A 319 38.84 12.03 -2.64
C LEU A 319 39.38 13.06 -1.64
N ASP A 320 38.85 14.27 -1.68
CA ASP A 320 39.20 15.34 -0.75
C ASP A 320 37.90 15.88 -0.13
N LEU A 321 37.75 15.71 1.18
CA LEU A 321 36.54 16.05 1.94
C LEU A 321 36.92 16.74 3.24
N GLU A 322 36.04 17.64 3.68
CA GLU A 322 36.19 18.38 4.94
C GLU A 322 34.83 18.48 5.63
N ASN A 323 34.78 18.16 6.92
CA ASN A 323 33.60 18.26 7.78
C ASN A 323 32.33 17.51 7.30
N GLU A 324 32.51 16.38 6.62
CA GLU A 324 31.39 15.58 6.07
C GLU A 324 30.94 14.42 6.99
N PRO A 325 29.66 14.04 7.00
CA PRO A 325 29.17 12.84 7.71
C PRO A 325 29.79 11.56 7.17
N VAL A 326 30.19 10.63 8.04
CA VAL A 326 30.77 9.34 7.65
C VAL A 326 29.84 8.56 6.72
N GLN A 327 28.52 8.66 6.95
CA GLN A 327 27.49 8.06 6.10
C GLN A 327 27.54 8.57 4.66
N ASP A 328 27.58 9.88 4.48
CA ASP A 328 27.53 10.47 3.14
C ASP A 328 28.81 10.15 2.38
N VAL A 329 29.96 10.27 3.05
CA VAL A 329 31.26 9.85 2.48
C VAL A 329 31.25 8.38 2.06
N PHE A 330 30.71 7.48 2.90
CA PHE A 330 30.61 6.06 2.57
C PHE A 330 29.73 5.84 1.34
N ASN A 331 28.58 6.52 1.25
CA ASN A 331 27.68 6.44 0.11
C ASN A 331 28.30 7.02 -1.17
N TYR A 332 29.06 8.12 -1.08
CA TYR A 332 29.81 8.66 -2.22
C TYR A 332 30.83 7.67 -2.76
N VAL A 333 31.58 7.00 -1.87
CA VAL A 333 32.55 5.99 -2.28
C VAL A 333 31.87 4.80 -2.96
N LEU A 334 30.73 4.32 -2.43
CA LEU A 334 29.94 3.26 -3.07
C LEU A 334 29.43 3.66 -4.45
N GLN A 335 28.93 4.90 -4.58
CA GLN A 335 28.41 5.43 -5.85
C GLN A 335 29.51 5.56 -6.90
N ILE A 336 30.69 6.05 -6.52
CA ILE A 336 31.84 6.21 -7.42
C ILE A 336 32.42 4.84 -7.80
N SER A 337 32.46 3.88 -6.86
CA SER A 337 33.01 2.55 -7.14
C SER A 337 32.03 1.63 -7.87
N GLY A 338 30.73 1.95 -7.87
CA GLY A 338 29.68 1.07 -8.36
C GLY A 338 29.45 -0.15 -7.47
N PHE A 339 29.90 -0.10 -6.20
CA PHE A 339 29.65 -1.19 -5.26
C PHE A 339 28.26 -1.06 -4.67
N GLN A 340 27.61 -2.22 -4.53
CA GLN A 340 26.39 -2.37 -3.78
C GLN A 340 26.75 -2.72 -2.35
N ALA A 341 25.96 -2.21 -1.41
CA ALA A 341 26.10 -2.61 -0.04
C ALA A 341 24.76 -2.76 0.66
N ASN A 342 24.75 -3.58 1.70
CA ASN A 342 23.59 -3.78 2.54
C ASN A 342 24.03 -3.96 3.99
N ARG A 343 23.34 -3.30 4.91
CA ARG A 343 23.64 -3.37 6.33
C ARG A 343 22.70 -4.32 7.04
N ARG A 344 23.25 -5.21 7.87
CA ARG A 344 22.49 -6.04 8.81
C ARG A 344 23.06 -5.89 10.20
N GLY A 345 22.30 -5.21 11.06
CA GLY A 345 22.73 -4.88 12.41
C GLY A 345 24.04 -4.08 12.37
N ARG A 346 25.13 -4.72 12.82
CA ARG A 346 26.47 -4.11 12.89
C ARG A 346 27.39 -4.48 11.73
N THR A 347 26.97 -5.31 10.78
CA THR A 347 27.81 -5.73 9.65
C THR A 347 27.27 -5.18 8.34
N ILE A 348 28.16 -4.59 7.53
CA ILE A 348 27.88 -4.10 6.19
C ILE A 348 28.46 -5.10 5.20
N PHE A 349 27.62 -5.65 4.33
CA PHE A 349 28.04 -6.46 3.20
C PHE A 349 28.28 -5.55 2.01
N VAL A 350 29.44 -5.65 1.37
CA VAL A 350 29.83 -4.80 0.24
C VAL A 350 30.36 -5.67 -0.90
N GLY A 351 29.97 -5.37 -2.14
CA GLY A 351 30.54 -5.98 -3.34
C GLY A 351 29.94 -5.41 -4.61
N ALA A 352 30.56 -5.68 -5.77
CA ALA A 352 30.02 -5.24 -7.06
C ALA A 352 28.65 -5.85 -7.37
N LYS A 353 28.47 -7.13 -7.01
CA LYS A 353 27.21 -7.84 -7.14
C LYS A 353 26.97 -8.65 -5.86
N LEU A 354 26.07 -8.17 -5.00
CA LEU A 354 25.74 -8.90 -3.77
C LEU A 354 25.00 -10.21 -4.12
N PRO A 355 25.20 -11.32 -3.39
CA PRO A 355 24.33 -12.49 -3.47
C PRO A 355 22.89 -12.12 -3.10
N VAL A 356 21.91 -12.87 -3.61
CA VAL A 356 20.47 -12.67 -3.30
C VAL A 356 20.24 -12.59 -1.80
N ALA A 357 20.88 -13.49 -1.05
CA ALA A 357 20.80 -13.54 0.40
C ALA A 357 21.43 -12.35 1.11
N ALA A 358 22.22 -11.48 0.46
CA ALA A 358 22.83 -10.28 1.04
C ALA A 358 22.19 -8.97 0.52
N ARG A 359 21.34 -9.03 -0.52
CA ARG A 359 20.66 -7.85 -1.07
C ARG A 359 19.49 -7.40 -0.20
N ASN A 360 19.12 -6.14 -0.36
CA ASN A 360 17.83 -5.63 0.11
C ASN A 360 16.79 -5.85 -1.00
N LEU A 361 16.14 -7.02 -0.99
CA LEU A 361 15.16 -7.40 -2.01
C LEU A 361 13.76 -7.09 -1.52
N VAL A 362 12.98 -6.42 -2.37
CA VAL A 362 11.55 -6.17 -2.16
C VAL A 362 10.78 -6.90 -3.26
N THR A 363 10.01 -7.91 -2.89
CA THR A 363 9.14 -8.65 -3.83
C THR A 363 7.77 -8.01 -3.84
N ARG A 364 7.25 -7.69 -5.03
CA ARG A 364 5.90 -7.14 -5.23
C ARG A 364 5.19 -7.92 -6.33
N THR A 365 3.93 -8.28 -6.06
CA THR A 365 3.03 -8.87 -7.06
C THR A 365 2.12 -7.77 -7.59
N LEU A 366 2.16 -7.54 -8.90
CA LEU A 366 1.39 -6.47 -9.56
C LEU A 366 0.41 -7.10 -10.54
N ARG A 367 -0.87 -6.72 -10.46
CA ARG A 367 -1.88 -7.08 -11.47
C ARG A 367 -1.84 -6.08 -12.61
N LEU A 368 -1.77 -6.58 -13.84
CA LEU A 368 -1.84 -5.77 -15.05
C LEU A 368 -3.25 -5.84 -15.64
N ASN A 369 -3.88 -4.70 -15.89
CA ASN A 369 -5.25 -4.63 -16.42
C ASN A 369 -5.31 -4.24 -17.91
N GLN A 370 -4.32 -3.50 -18.41
CA GLN A 370 -4.34 -2.93 -19.77
C GLN A 370 -3.24 -3.49 -20.69
N VAL A 371 -2.23 -4.15 -20.13
CA VAL A 371 -1.06 -4.64 -20.87
C VAL A 371 -0.77 -6.09 -20.50
N ASN A 372 -0.38 -6.88 -21.51
CA ASN A 372 0.10 -8.24 -21.28
C ASN A 372 1.45 -8.22 -20.56
N ALA A 373 1.71 -9.25 -19.75
CA ALA A 373 2.96 -9.36 -18.98
C ALA A 373 4.21 -9.28 -19.87
N THR A 374 4.19 -9.91 -21.04
CA THR A 374 5.31 -9.88 -22.00
C THR A 374 5.61 -8.47 -22.53
N SER A 375 4.58 -7.69 -22.89
CA SER A 375 4.76 -6.32 -23.37
C SER A 375 5.28 -5.40 -22.26
N ALA A 376 4.75 -5.56 -21.05
CA ALA A 376 5.23 -4.82 -19.87
C ALA A 376 6.69 -5.17 -19.55
N ALA A 377 7.04 -6.45 -19.60
CA ALA A 377 8.40 -6.93 -19.40
C ALA A 377 9.40 -6.36 -20.43
N ASN A 378 9.02 -6.33 -21.71
CA ASN A 378 9.85 -5.74 -22.77
C ASN A 378 10.06 -4.24 -22.54
N PHE A 379 9.01 -3.50 -22.15
CA PHE A 379 9.11 -2.07 -21.84
C PHE A 379 10.05 -1.81 -20.66
N LEU A 380 9.91 -2.57 -19.57
CA LEU A 380 10.78 -2.43 -18.39
C LEU A 380 12.23 -2.80 -18.71
N THR A 381 12.45 -3.82 -19.53
CA THR A 381 13.79 -4.20 -19.99
C THR A 381 14.43 -3.09 -20.80
N ALA A 382 13.67 -2.42 -21.67
CA ALA A 382 14.14 -1.25 -22.42
C ALA A 382 14.48 -0.05 -21.50
N GLN A 383 13.88 0.02 -20.30
CA GLN A 383 14.22 1.00 -19.27
C GLN A 383 15.36 0.55 -18.34
N GLY A 384 16.00 -0.59 -18.62
CA GLY A 384 17.15 -1.10 -17.85
C GLY A 384 16.80 -2.10 -16.74
N ALA A 385 15.58 -2.62 -16.69
CA ALA A 385 15.23 -3.70 -15.76
C ALA A 385 15.78 -5.06 -16.23
N GLU A 386 16.15 -5.90 -15.27
CA GLU A 386 16.47 -7.32 -15.54
C GLU A 386 15.15 -8.12 -15.53
N THR A 387 14.87 -8.84 -16.62
CA THR A 387 13.64 -9.62 -16.79
C THR A 387 13.99 -11.08 -17.02
N GLN A 388 13.26 -11.99 -16.36
CA GLN A 388 13.28 -13.42 -16.65
C GLN A 388 11.94 -13.81 -17.26
N ILE A 389 11.95 -14.24 -18.53
CA ILE A 389 10.75 -14.70 -19.24
C ILE A 389 10.88 -16.22 -19.44
N PRO A 390 9.93 -17.04 -18.95
CA PRO A 390 9.89 -18.44 -19.33
C PRO A 390 9.48 -18.54 -20.80
N ILE A 391 10.36 -19.10 -21.63
CA ILE A 391 10.07 -19.38 -23.04
C ILE A 391 9.61 -20.84 -23.19
N GLU A 392 8.37 -21.05 -23.62
CA GLU A 392 7.90 -22.38 -24.05
C GLU A 392 8.19 -22.54 -25.54
N GLN A 393 9.08 -23.47 -25.91
CA GLN A 393 9.33 -23.81 -27.31
C GLN A 393 8.36 -24.91 -27.75
N VAL A 394 7.42 -24.58 -28.63
CA VAL A 394 6.55 -25.57 -29.30
C VAL A 394 7.29 -26.10 -30.53
N GLN A 395 7.80 -27.33 -30.45
CA GLN A 395 8.41 -28.00 -31.59
C GLN A 395 7.33 -28.73 -32.40
N ILE A 396 7.00 -28.21 -33.58
CA ILE A 396 6.07 -28.88 -34.51
C ILE A 396 6.87 -29.95 -35.24
N GLN A 397 6.68 -31.21 -34.85
CA GLN A 397 7.23 -32.36 -35.56
C GLN A 397 6.24 -32.75 -36.65
N THR A 398 6.51 -32.33 -37.89
CA THR A 398 5.78 -32.85 -39.06
C THR A 398 6.24 -34.28 -39.28
N VAL A 399 5.46 -35.25 -38.78
CA VAL A 399 5.64 -36.66 -39.11
C VAL A 399 5.25 -36.81 -40.58
N GLY A 400 6.24 -36.94 -41.45
CA GLY A 400 6.01 -37.24 -42.86
C GLY A 400 5.29 -38.58 -42.99
N GLU A 401 4.05 -38.55 -43.48
CA GLU A 401 3.35 -39.73 -43.93
C GLU A 401 4.06 -40.24 -45.19
N GLY A 402 4.58 -41.45 -45.11
CA GLY A 402 5.47 -42.04 -46.11
C GLY A 402 4.80 -42.23 -47.47
N ALA A 403 5.57 -41.97 -48.52
CA ALA A 403 5.29 -42.50 -49.84
C ALA A 403 5.54 -44.02 -49.82
N ALA A 404 4.53 -44.81 -50.17
CA ALA A 404 4.67 -46.17 -50.67
C ALA A 404 3.61 -46.42 -51.74
#